data_AF-A0A2T2S6Y9-F1
#
_entry.id   AF-A0A2T2S6Y9-F1
#
_cell.length_a   1.000
_cell.length_b   1.000
_cell.length_c   1.000
_cell.angle_alpha   90.00
_cell.angle_beta   90.00
_cell.angle_gamma   90.00
#
_symmetry.space_group_name_H-M   'P 1'
#
loop_
_entity.id
_entity.type
_entity.pdbx_description
1 polymer ?
#
loop_
_entity_poly.entity_id
_entity_poly.type
_entity_poly.pdbx_seq_one_letter_code
_entity_poly.pdbx_strand_id
1 'polypeptide(L)' 'MFDGRAFRTWTHVLVGACSLSVLFLGIMVMAEEVIGDGARVTRVGLMMSAAAFVGYLGAAWLIRLDEARPR' A
#
# COMPACT_ATOMS: atom_id res chain seq x y z
N MET A 1 15.43 9.26 -4.62
CA MET A 1 14.66 8.22 -5.36
C MET A 1 13.18 8.57 -5.49
N PHE A 2 12.60 9.37 -4.57
CA PHE A 2 11.26 9.93 -4.73
C PHE A 2 11.38 11.45 -4.89
N ASP A 3 11.46 11.92 -6.14
CA ASP A 3 11.24 13.34 -6.40
C ASP A 3 9.79 13.67 -6.02
N GLY A 4 9.53 14.85 -5.42
CA GLY A 4 8.17 15.32 -5.08
C GLY A 4 7.19 15.37 -6.27
N ARG A 5 7.66 15.07 -7.49
CA ARG A 5 6.84 14.82 -8.67
C ARG A 5 6.03 13.50 -8.58
N ALA A 6 6.49 12.49 -7.84
CA ALA A 6 5.81 11.20 -7.67
C ALA A 6 4.49 11.31 -6.90
N PHE A 7 4.33 12.33 -6.03
CA PHE A 7 3.10 12.57 -5.26
C PHE A 7 2.19 13.63 -5.89
N ARG A 8 2.59 14.18 -7.04
CA ARG A 8 1.90 15.32 -7.67
C ARG A 8 0.57 14.91 -8.32
N THR A 9 0.51 13.72 -8.90
CA THR A 9 -0.70 13.16 -9.52
C THR A 9 -1.27 12.03 -8.68
N TRP A 10 -2.57 12.09 -8.39
CA TRP A 10 -3.29 11.03 -7.69
C TRP A 10 -3.15 9.65 -8.37
N THR A 11 -2.93 9.64 -9.69
CA THR A 11 -2.64 8.42 -10.45
C THR A 11 -1.39 7.69 -9.97
N HIS A 12 -0.29 8.41 -9.70
CA HIS A 12 0.95 7.78 -9.21
C HIS A 12 0.78 7.25 -7.78
N VAL A 13 0.04 7.98 -6.94
CA VAL A 13 -0.28 7.55 -5.58
C VAL A 13 -1.15 6.29 -5.58
N LEU A 14 -2.15 6.21 -6.47
CA LEU A 14 -3.01 5.03 -6.64
C LEU A 14 -2.21 3.82 -7.16
N VAL A 15 -1.35 4.02 -8.16
CA VAL A 15 -0.48 2.95 -8.68
C VAL A 15 0.46 2.44 -7.59
N GLY A 16 1.06 3.33 -6.79
CA GLY A 16 1.89 2.96 -5.65
C GLY A 16 1.12 2.18 -4.58
N ALA A 17 -0.06 2.68 -4.19
CA ALA A 17 -0.92 2.02 -3.21
C ALA A 17 -1.35 0.62 -3.67
N CYS A 18 -1.75 0.49 -4.93
CA CYS A 18 -2.16 -0.77 -5.53
C CYS A 18 -0.98 -1.75 -5.60
N SER A 19 0.19 -1.29 -6.04
CA SER A 19 1.41 -2.12 -6.09
C SER A 19 1.80 -2.64 -4.71
N LEU A 20 1.78 -1.77 -3.69
CA LEU A 20 2.10 -2.14 -2.32
C LEU A 20 1.10 -3.15 -1.76
N SER A 21 -0.19 -2.94 -2.00
CA SER A 21 -1.26 -3.81 -1.52
C SER A 21 -1.19 -5.21 -2.16
N VAL A 22 -0.94 -5.29 -3.46
CA VAL A 22 -0.73 -6.57 -4.17
C VAL A 22 0.51 -7.28 -3.66
N LEU A 23 1.59 -6.55 -3.41
CA LEU A 23 2.82 -7.13 -2.84
C LEU A 23 2.55 -7.72 -1.45
N PHE A 24 1.83 -6.99 -0.59
CA PHE A 24 1.46 -7.45 0.74
C PHE A 24 0.59 -8.70 0.68
N LEU A 25 -0.40 -8.70 -0.21
CA LEU A 25 -1.27 -9.85 -0.43
C LEU A 25 -0.47 -11.07 -0.91
N GLY A 26 0.43 -10.88 -1.88
CA GLY A 26 1.30 -11.94 -2.38
C GLY A 26 2.19 -12.52 -1.29
N ILE A 27 2.80 -11.68 -0.45
CA ILE A 27 3.61 -12.12 0.69
C ILE A 27 2.76 -12.93 1.68
N MET A 28 1.55 -12.49 1.99
CA MET A 28 0.66 -13.22 2.90
C MET A 28 0.26 -14.59 2.33
N VAL A 29 -0.02 -14.68 1.02
CA VAL A 29 -0.33 -15.95 0.35
C VAL A 29 0.90 -16.88 0.34
N MET A 30 2.09 -16.36 0.07
CA MET A 30 3.33 -17.13 0.14
C MET A 30 3.64 -17.59 1.57
N ALA A 31 3.33 -16.75 2.58
CA ALA A 31 3.49 -17.13 3.98
C ALA A 31 2.54 -18.27 4.38
N GLU A 32 1.29 -18.25 3.89
CA GLU A 32 0.34 -19.35 4.07
C GLU A 32 0.77 -20.63 3.34
N GLU A 33 1.42 -20.55 2.19
CA GLU A 33 2.05 -21.74 1.57
C GLU A 33 3.17 -22.34 2.42
N VAL A 34 3.97 -21.52 3.07
CA VAL A 34 5.14 -21.99 3.82
C VAL A 34 4.77 -22.48 5.23
N ILE A 35 3.83 -21.82 5.89
CA ILE A 35 3.50 -22.03 7.31
C ILE A 35 2.15 -22.74 7.47
N GLY A 36 1.25 -22.57 6.52
CA GLY A 36 -0.14 -23.04 6.57
C GLY A 36 -0.39 -24.28 5.71
N ASP A 37 -1.66 -24.45 5.33
CA ASP A 37 -2.20 -25.63 4.63
C ASP A 37 -2.34 -25.40 3.10
N GLY A 38 -1.51 -24.49 2.55
CA GLY A 38 -1.44 -24.14 1.12
C GLY A 38 -1.81 -22.68 0.77
N ALA A 39 -1.63 -22.26 -0.50
CA ALA A 39 -1.84 -20.89 -1.00
C ALA A 39 -3.31 -20.54 -0.97
N ARG A 40 -3.74 -19.99 0.16
CA ARG A 40 -5.10 -19.50 0.33
C ARG A 40 -5.07 -18.02 0.64
N VAL A 41 -5.95 -17.28 -0.01
CA VAL A 41 -6.23 -15.91 0.38
C VAL A 41 -7.07 -15.95 1.66
N THR A 42 -6.45 -15.62 2.79
CA THR A 42 -7.13 -15.58 4.08
C THR A 42 -7.82 -14.22 4.27
N ARG A 43 -8.91 -14.22 5.05
CA ARG A 43 -9.61 -12.98 5.43
C ARG A 43 -8.66 -11.99 6.11
N VAL A 44 -7.76 -12.49 6.95
CA VAL A 44 -6.74 -11.69 7.64
C VAL A 44 -5.75 -11.09 6.65
N GLY A 45 -5.21 -11.89 5.72
CA GLY A 45 -4.31 -11.39 4.67
C GLY A 45 -4.96 -10.32 3.80
N LEU A 46 -6.24 -10.49 3.47
CA LEU A 46 -7.00 -9.48 2.71
C LEU A 46 -7.19 -8.18 3.51
N MET A 47 -7.57 -8.27 4.79
CA MET A 47 -7.72 -7.10 5.67
C MET A 47 -6.39 -6.35 5.85
N MET A 48 -5.28 -7.07 6.02
CA MET A 48 -3.95 -6.47 6.13
C MET A 48 -3.52 -5.78 4.83
N SER A 49 -3.83 -6.38 3.68
CA SER A 49 -3.54 -5.78 2.37
C SER A 49 -4.37 -4.51 2.12
N ALA A 50 -5.63 -4.49 2.57
CA ALA A 50 -6.48 -3.30 2.54
C ALA A 50 -5.96 -2.21 3.49
N ALA A 51 -5.52 -2.59 4.70
CA ALA A 51 -4.91 -1.65 5.64
C ALA A 51 -3.63 -1.03 5.08
N ALA A 52 -2.79 -1.81 4.39
CA ALA A 52 -1.60 -1.30 3.71
C ALA A 52 -1.94 -0.30 2.59
N PHE A 53 -2.99 -0.57 1.81
CA PHE A 53 -3.49 0.35 0.79
C PHE A 53 -3.93 1.69 1.39
N VAL A 54 -4.78 1.64 2.42
CA VAL A 54 -5.27 2.85 3.10
C VAL A 54 -4.13 3.60 3.79
N GLY A 55 -3.19 2.89 4.40
CA GLY A 55 -2.00 3.49 5.02
C GLY A 55 -1.14 4.26 4.02
N TYR A 56 -0.93 3.71 2.81
CA TYR A 56 -0.21 4.39 1.75
C TYR A 56 -0.92 5.68 1.30
N LEU A 57 -2.24 5.62 1.10
CA LEU A 57 -3.03 6.80 0.74
C LEU A 57 -2.98 7.87 1.84
N GLY A 58 -3.08 7.47 3.11
CA GLY A 58 -3.00 8.36 4.26
C GLY A 58 -1.65 9.05 4.37
N ALA A 59 -0.55 8.30 4.20
CA ALA A 59 0.80 8.85 4.18
C ALA A 59 0.98 9.86 3.03
N ALA A 60 0.54 9.51 1.82
CA ALA A 60 0.59 10.40 0.68
C ALA A 60 -0.24 11.68 0.89
N TRP A 61 -1.41 11.58 1.52
CA TRP A 61 -2.24 12.72 1.86
C TRP A 61 -1.58 13.65 2.87
N LEU A 62 -0.99 13.11 3.94
CA LEU A 62 -0.28 13.90 4.96
C LEU A 62 0.91 14.67 4.38
N ILE A 63 1.70 14.03 3.51
CA ILE A 63 2.84 14.68 2.83
C ILE A 63 2.34 15.85 1.97
N ARG A 64 1.25 15.66 1.22
CA ARG A 64 0.67 16.73 0.39
C ARG A 64 0.09 17.88 1.21
N LEU A 65 -0.50 17.60 2.36
CA LEU A 65 -0.98 18.62 3.29
C LEU A 65 0.16 19.44 3.91
N ASP A 66 1.30 18.81 4.18
CA ASP A 66 2.49 19.49 4.69
C ASP A 66 3.10 20.40 3.61
N GLU A 67 3.24 19.91 2.37
CA GLU A 67 3.71 20.71 1.23
C GLU A 67 2.77 21.89 0.89
N ALA A 68 1.46 21.75 1.12
CA ALA A 68 0.47 22.80 0.84
C ALA A 68 0.37 23.86 1.94
N ARG A 69 1.03 23.67 3.10
CA ARG A 69 0.97 24.62 4.21
C ARG A 69 1.97 25.77 3.97
N PRO A 70 1.52 27.04 3.87
CA PRO A 70 2.44 28.16 3.72
C PRO A 70 3.24 28.33 5.02
N ARG A 71 4.57 28.46 4.88
CA ARG A 71 5.49 28.72 6.00
C ARG A 71 5.31 30.11 6.57
#